data_AF-A0A3G5FK99-F1
#
_entry.id   AF-A0A3G5FK99-F1
#
_cell.length_a   1.000
_cell.length_b   1.000
_cell.length_c   1.000
_cell.angle_alpha   90.00
_cell.angle_beta   90.00
_cell.angle_gamma   90.00
#
_symmetry.space_group_name_H-M   'P 1'
#
loop_
_entity.id
_entity.type
_entity.pdbx_description
1 polymer ?
#
loop_
_entity_poly.entity_id
_entity_poly.type
_entity_poly.pdbx_seq_one_letter_code
_entity_poly.pdbx_strand_id
1 'polypeptide(L)'
;MKKIKTLIMTAIVVVMTFAPIVGAGAYSIDTTYNRTRSSQRTNNNYIILHETGGVAPAINNAQYFNREWRNVGTYSSHVVGDGGKVYQISPEGYVQWGAGSYANANSPIQIELARTNNKATFEKDYKAYVSLARDMAKKYNIPLTLDGAGRGIKSHLWVTENIWGNHQDPYGYLAEYGISKADLAQDLRTGLDDSDDADADKQSPRPGNKAPMPDKSSGFHAEKATFTNGDTAIRVRKSTPGLSAPRAGMLPAGAKINYDGWVAKDGYTWVRYTGNSGNTLYLPVRHNGTPYGTFGNGKANQSQPSANKIAEDGQWGSATTRRLQQYLGTKQDGVISGQVRTSANANVYSAQWGTSGSNVIRALQAKLGVAQDGNLGPATVRALQAHLGTTQDGQISPRSNVVKAMQHALNNGTF
;
A
#
# COMPACT_ATOMS: atom_id res chain seq x y z
N MET A 1 -33.01 -39.51 -60.62
CA MET A 1 -31.74 -39.52 -59.86
C MET A 1 -31.00 -38.21 -60.12
N LYS A 2 -31.20 -37.19 -59.28
CA LYS A 2 -30.54 -35.88 -59.39
C LYS A 2 -29.23 -35.93 -58.59
N LYS A 3 -28.09 -35.75 -59.26
CA LYS A 3 -26.77 -35.56 -58.63
C LYS A 3 -26.70 -34.12 -58.09
N ILE A 4 -26.85 -33.95 -56.78
CA ILE A 4 -26.55 -32.70 -56.09
C ILE A 4 -25.06 -32.73 -55.75
N LYS A 5 -24.29 -31.78 -56.29
CA LYS A 5 -22.90 -31.52 -55.90
C LYS A 5 -22.94 -30.84 -54.53
N THR A 6 -22.54 -31.56 -53.48
CA THR A 6 -22.37 -31.01 -52.14
C THR A 6 -21.15 -30.09 -52.12
N LEU A 7 -21.40 -28.79 -51.94
CA LEU A 7 -20.39 -27.80 -51.58
C LEU A 7 -20.07 -28.02 -50.09
N ILE A 8 -18.90 -28.57 -49.77
CA ILE A 8 -18.43 -28.64 -48.38
C ILE A 8 -17.89 -27.25 -48.02
N MET A 9 -18.75 -26.44 -47.41
CA MET A 9 -18.34 -25.23 -46.71
C MET A 9 -17.67 -25.70 -45.41
N THR A 10 -16.34 -25.69 -45.38
CA THR A 10 -15.58 -25.89 -44.14
C THR A 10 -15.82 -24.68 -43.24
N ALA A 11 -16.81 -24.77 -42.35
CA ALA A 11 -16.98 -23.83 -41.26
C ALA A 11 -15.80 -24.00 -40.30
N ILE A 12 -14.79 -23.14 -40.45
CA ILE A 12 -13.80 -22.92 -39.40
C ILE A 12 -14.56 -22.25 -38.25
N VAL A 13 -14.97 -23.07 -37.28
CA VAL A 13 -15.46 -22.57 -36.00
C VAL A 13 -14.24 -22.02 -35.27
N VAL A 14 -13.96 -20.73 -35.50
CA VAL A 14 -13.09 -19.96 -34.61
C VAL A 14 -13.86 -19.81 -33.32
N VAL A 15 -13.57 -20.67 -32.34
CA VAL A 15 -14.01 -20.50 -30.97
C VAL A 15 -13.20 -19.32 -30.40
N MET A 16 -13.63 -18.09 -30.71
CA MET A 16 -13.27 -16.91 -29.94
C MET A 16 -13.99 -17.03 -28.60
N THR A 17 -13.37 -17.73 -27.66
CA THR A 17 -13.74 -17.62 -26.26
C THR A 17 -13.35 -16.22 -25.80
N PHE A 18 -14.29 -15.29 -25.92
CA PHE A 18 -14.25 -14.07 -25.13
C PHE A 18 -14.36 -14.50 -23.67
N ALA A 19 -13.22 -14.58 -22.99
CA ALA A 19 -13.20 -14.61 -21.54
C ALA A 19 -14.00 -13.40 -21.04
N PRO A 20 -14.83 -13.56 -20.00
CA PRO A 20 -15.64 -12.47 -19.48
C PRO A 20 -14.73 -11.30 -19.13
N ILE A 21 -15.07 -10.12 -19.63
CA ILE A 21 -14.46 -8.83 -19.29
C ILE A 21 -14.50 -8.71 -17.76
N VAL A 22 -13.36 -8.87 -17.12
CA VAL A 22 -13.22 -8.64 -15.69
C VAL A 22 -13.00 -7.14 -15.50
N GLY A 23 -14.07 -6.43 -15.14
CA GLY A 23 -14.03 -5.06 -14.61
C GLY A 23 -13.82 -3.95 -15.63
N ALA A 24 -14.85 -3.15 -15.88
CA ALA A 24 -14.73 -1.85 -16.55
C ALA A 24 -13.82 -0.91 -15.71
N GLY A 25 -12.93 -0.14 -16.35
CA GLY A 25 -12.22 0.96 -15.68
C GLY A 25 -11.00 1.55 -16.41
N ALA A 26 -9.84 0.89 -16.38
CA ALA A 26 -8.55 1.60 -16.57
C ALA A 26 -7.67 1.17 -17.75
N TYR A 27 -7.84 -0.02 -18.34
CA TYR A 27 -6.95 -0.52 -19.40
C TYR A 27 -7.60 -1.58 -20.30
N SER A 28 -6.99 -1.81 -21.46
CA SER A 28 -7.32 -2.93 -22.36
C SER A 28 -6.10 -3.82 -22.58
N ILE A 29 -6.33 -5.14 -22.69
CA ILE A 29 -5.26 -6.12 -22.93
C ILE A 29 -5.26 -6.52 -24.42
N ASP A 30 -4.14 -6.24 -25.08
CA ASP A 30 -3.78 -6.78 -26.39
C ASP A 30 -2.99 -8.08 -26.22
N THR A 31 -3.55 -9.19 -26.72
CA THR A 31 -2.95 -10.52 -26.63
C THR A 31 -2.17 -10.93 -27.87
N THR A 32 -1.94 -10.02 -28.82
CA THR A 32 -1.25 -10.30 -30.10
C THR A 32 0.13 -10.96 -29.90
N TYR A 33 0.86 -10.52 -28.86
CA TYR A 33 2.22 -10.97 -28.55
C TYR A 33 2.27 -12.17 -27.58
N ASN A 34 1.12 -12.65 -27.13
CA ASN A 34 1.03 -13.73 -26.15
C ASN A 34 1.51 -15.05 -26.78
N ARG A 35 2.64 -15.56 -26.28
CA ARG A 35 3.27 -16.81 -26.73
C ARG A 35 3.82 -17.60 -25.54
N THR A 36 3.56 -18.90 -25.50
CA THR A 36 4.16 -19.79 -24.50
C THR A 36 5.66 -19.94 -24.76
N ARG A 37 6.49 -19.52 -23.79
CA ARG A 37 7.96 -19.65 -23.84
C ARG A 37 8.52 -20.55 -22.74
N SER A 38 7.75 -20.74 -21.66
CA SER A 38 8.03 -21.66 -20.58
C SER A 38 6.87 -22.63 -20.39
N SER A 39 7.17 -23.89 -20.12
CA SER A 39 6.20 -24.90 -19.68
C SER A 39 6.08 -24.96 -18.15
N GLN A 40 6.98 -24.29 -17.41
CA GLN A 40 7.01 -24.33 -15.96
C GLN A 40 5.95 -23.41 -15.35
N ARG A 41 5.11 -23.98 -14.47
CA ARG A 41 4.16 -23.23 -13.64
C ARG A 41 4.85 -22.52 -12.48
N THR A 42 4.29 -21.40 -12.06
CA THR A 42 4.83 -20.60 -10.94
C THR A 42 4.14 -20.96 -9.63
N ASN A 43 4.77 -20.61 -8.50
CA ASN A 43 4.24 -20.85 -7.15
C ASN A 43 3.24 -19.77 -6.67
N ASN A 44 2.95 -18.76 -7.50
CA ASN A 44 1.97 -17.69 -7.21
C ASN A 44 2.19 -16.93 -5.89
N ASN A 45 3.43 -16.54 -5.61
CA ASN A 45 3.80 -15.81 -4.40
C ASN A 45 3.92 -14.29 -4.63
N TYR A 46 4.37 -13.87 -5.81
CA TYR A 46 4.70 -12.46 -6.09
C TYR A 46 4.02 -11.94 -7.34
N ILE A 47 3.62 -10.67 -7.37
CA ILE A 47 3.49 -9.90 -8.61
C ILE A 47 4.72 -9.00 -8.66
N ILE A 48 5.50 -9.01 -9.75
CA ILE A 48 6.74 -8.20 -9.81
C ILE A 48 6.54 -7.01 -10.73
N LEU A 49 6.96 -5.85 -10.22
CA LEU A 49 6.81 -4.52 -10.79
C LEU A 49 8.16 -4.04 -11.33
N HIS A 50 8.18 -3.71 -12.62
CA HIS A 50 9.35 -3.30 -13.40
C HIS A 50 9.10 -2.00 -14.17
N GLU A 51 10.17 -1.45 -14.75
CA GLU A 51 10.11 -0.46 -15.82
C GLU A 51 11.20 -0.72 -16.87
N THR A 52 10.98 -0.28 -18.11
CA THR A 52 11.73 -0.73 -19.29
C THR A 52 13.17 -0.19 -19.42
N GLY A 53 13.63 0.66 -18.52
CA GLY A 53 14.97 1.26 -18.48
C GLY A 53 15.23 2.35 -19.53
N GLY A 54 14.55 2.30 -20.68
CA GLY A 54 14.64 3.28 -21.76
C GLY A 54 13.29 3.76 -22.25
N VAL A 55 13.26 4.98 -22.81
CA VAL A 55 12.06 5.60 -23.39
C VAL A 55 11.75 4.95 -24.72
N ALA A 56 10.65 4.19 -24.77
CA ALA A 56 10.14 3.57 -25.98
C ALA A 56 8.64 3.23 -25.78
N PRO A 57 7.82 3.27 -26.85
CA PRO A 57 6.44 2.80 -26.81
C PRO A 57 6.32 1.38 -26.24
N ALA A 58 5.23 1.10 -25.52
CA ALA A 58 5.00 -0.22 -24.94
C ALA A 58 4.88 -1.31 -26.02
N ILE A 59 4.29 -0.99 -27.18
CA ILE A 59 4.26 -1.90 -28.33
C ILE A 59 5.67 -2.28 -28.82
N ASN A 60 6.64 -1.35 -28.79
CA ASN A 60 8.00 -1.64 -29.23
C ASN A 60 8.70 -2.59 -28.27
N ASN A 61 8.52 -2.37 -26.95
CA ASN A 61 9.01 -3.28 -25.91
C ASN A 61 8.36 -4.68 -26.04
N ALA A 62 7.05 -4.73 -26.31
CA ALA A 62 6.34 -5.99 -26.52
C ALA A 62 6.86 -6.78 -27.73
N GLN A 63 7.07 -6.09 -28.86
CA GLN A 63 7.68 -6.66 -30.06
C GLN A 63 9.10 -7.15 -29.80
N TYR A 64 9.89 -6.37 -29.05
CA TYR A 64 11.25 -6.72 -28.67
C TYR A 64 11.28 -7.99 -27.83
N PHE A 65 10.50 -8.09 -26.74
CA PHE A 65 10.42 -9.31 -25.95
C PHE A 65 9.94 -10.50 -26.77
N ASN A 66 9.01 -10.30 -27.70
CA ASN A 66 8.55 -11.40 -28.54
C ASN A 66 9.62 -11.91 -29.51
N ARG A 67 10.49 -11.03 -30.03
CA ARG A 67 11.54 -11.37 -30.99
C ARG A 67 12.83 -11.84 -30.33
N GLU A 68 13.29 -11.18 -29.28
CA GLU A 68 14.65 -11.32 -28.74
C GLU A 68 14.78 -12.24 -27.54
N TRP A 69 13.69 -12.76 -26.96
CA TRP A 69 13.74 -13.51 -25.70
C TRP A 69 14.75 -14.68 -25.69
N ARG A 70 15.02 -15.34 -26.83
CA ARG A 70 16.02 -16.41 -26.93
C ARG A 70 17.46 -15.90 -26.91
N ASN A 71 17.69 -14.69 -27.40
CA ASN A 71 19.00 -14.08 -27.53
C ASN A 71 19.40 -13.38 -26.23
N VAL A 72 18.46 -12.64 -25.62
CA VAL A 72 18.72 -11.88 -24.38
C VAL A 72 18.35 -12.65 -23.12
N GLY A 73 17.62 -13.76 -23.23
CA GLY A 73 17.23 -14.58 -22.10
C GLY A 73 16.25 -13.90 -21.14
N THR A 74 15.59 -12.82 -21.57
CA THR A 74 14.64 -12.06 -20.73
C THR A 74 13.32 -11.78 -21.44
N TYR A 75 12.24 -11.83 -20.66
CA TYR A 75 10.92 -11.33 -21.03
C TYR A 75 10.04 -11.23 -19.78
N SER A 76 9.07 -10.32 -19.82
CA SER A 76 8.03 -10.16 -18.80
C SER A 76 6.70 -10.79 -19.24
N SER A 77 5.70 -10.79 -18.36
CA SER A 77 4.35 -11.26 -18.73
C SER A 77 3.54 -10.21 -19.47
N HIS A 78 3.72 -8.94 -19.10
CA HIS A 78 2.96 -7.80 -19.61
C HIS A 78 3.86 -6.58 -19.75
N VAL A 79 3.56 -5.74 -20.74
CA VAL A 79 4.08 -4.38 -20.85
C VAL A 79 2.90 -3.42 -20.86
N VAL A 80 2.95 -2.43 -19.98
CA VAL A 80 1.96 -1.35 -19.86
C VAL A 80 2.53 -0.10 -20.49
N GLY A 81 1.75 0.59 -21.32
CA GLY A 81 2.10 1.90 -21.85
C GLY A 81 1.17 2.36 -22.97
N ASP A 82 1.63 3.29 -23.80
CA ASP A 82 0.90 3.80 -24.98
C ASP A 82 -0.49 4.40 -24.63
N GLY A 83 -0.59 5.04 -23.46
CA GLY A 83 -1.80 5.72 -22.99
C GLY A 83 -2.77 4.80 -22.27
N GLY A 84 -2.27 3.86 -21.47
CA GLY A 84 -3.05 2.92 -20.66
C GLY A 84 -3.34 1.59 -21.34
N LYS A 85 -2.62 1.24 -22.41
CA LYS A 85 -2.72 -0.08 -23.05
C LYS A 85 -1.85 -1.10 -22.32
N VAL A 86 -2.24 -2.36 -22.42
CA VAL A 86 -1.48 -3.50 -21.89
C VAL A 86 -1.23 -4.48 -23.02
N TYR A 87 0.03 -4.83 -23.25
CA TYR A 87 0.41 -5.87 -24.19
C TYR A 87 0.81 -7.12 -23.40
N GLN A 88 0.04 -8.19 -23.55
CA GLN A 88 0.36 -9.48 -22.95
C GLN A 88 1.41 -10.20 -23.81
N ILE A 89 2.55 -10.50 -23.19
CA ILE A 89 3.69 -11.14 -23.86
C ILE A 89 3.67 -12.65 -23.65
N SER A 90 3.29 -13.11 -22.45
CA SER A 90 3.33 -14.51 -22.07
C SER A 90 2.04 -14.95 -21.40
N PRO A 91 1.67 -16.25 -21.49
CA PRO A 91 0.59 -16.79 -20.70
C PRO A 91 0.89 -16.57 -19.21
N GLU A 92 -0.15 -16.12 -18.51
CA GLU A 92 -0.12 -15.89 -17.07
C GLU A 92 0.13 -17.20 -16.30
N GLY A 93 0.80 -17.13 -15.15
CA GLY A 93 1.02 -18.30 -14.28
C GLY A 93 2.11 -19.26 -14.74
N TYR A 94 2.82 -18.91 -15.81
CA TYR A 94 4.02 -19.62 -16.28
C TYR A 94 5.26 -18.75 -16.05
N VAL A 95 6.38 -19.38 -15.77
CA VAL A 95 7.65 -18.68 -15.46
C VAL A 95 8.02 -17.75 -16.60
N GLN A 96 8.28 -16.47 -16.27
CA GLN A 96 8.93 -15.49 -17.14
C GLN A 96 10.36 -15.21 -16.66
N TRP A 97 11.20 -14.58 -17.47
CA TRP A 97 12.62 -14.38 -17.15
C TRP A 97 12.97 -12.90 -16.96
N GLY A 98 12.43 -12.24 -15.94
CA GLY A 98 12.69 -10.81 -15.69
C GLY A 98 13.37 -10.47 -14.36
N ALA A 99 13.39 -11.39 -13.39
CA ALA A 99 13.71 -11.06 -11.99
C ALA A 99 14.62 -12.09 -11.27
N GLY A 100 15.38 -12.89 -12.03
CA GLY A 100 16.22 -13.96 -11.47
C GLY A 100 15.44 -15.23 -11.11
N SER A 101 16.13 -16.38 -11.10
CA SER A 101 15.51 -17.72 -11.13
C SER A 101 14.50 -17.97 -10.00
N TYR A 102 14.80 -17.57 -8.77
CA TYR A 102 13.89 -17.76 -7.64
C TYR A 102 12.64 -16.88 -7.75
N ALA A 103 12.78 -15.59 -8.07
CA ALA A 103 11.62 -14.71 -8.22
C ALA A 103 10.76 -15.11 -9.42
N ASN A 104 11.40 -15.51 -10.53
CA ASN A 104 10.78 -16.04 -11.74
C ASN A 104 9.91 -17.27 -11.45
N ALA A 105 10.40 -18.23 -10.66
CA ALA A 105 9.63 -19.41 -10.25
C ALA A 105 8.44 -19.08 -9.34
N ASN A 106 8.46 -17.93 -8.68
CA ASN A 106 7.49 -17.54 -7.66
C ASN A 106 6.50 -16.45 -8.13
N SER A 107 6.66 -15.93 -9.34
CA SER A 107 5.83 -14.86 -9.87
C SER A 107 4.98 -15.34 -11.04
N PRO A 108 3.63 -15.40 -10.93
CA PRO A 108 2.79 -15.65 -12.09
C PRO A 108 2.77 -14.48 -13.07
N ILE A 109 3.14 -13.28 -12.63
CA ILE A 109 3.00 -12.02 -13.37
C ILE A 109 4.16 -11.08 -13.05
N GLN A 110 4.90 -10.72 -14.09
CA GLN A 110 5.90 -9.64 -14.09
C GLN A 110 5.44 -8.56 -15.07
N ILE A 111 5.34 -7.31 -14.62
CA ILE A 111 4.75 -6.19 -15.38
C ILE A 111 5.82 -5.12 -15.61
N GLU A 112 6.05 -4.78 -16.87
CA GLU A 112 6.91 -3.68 -17.29
C GLU A 112 6.10 -2.41 -17.49
N LEU A 113 6.47 -1.30 -16.85
CA LEU A 113 5.97 0.03 -17.21
C LEU A 113 6.89 0.65 -18.26
N ALA A 114 6.37 0.87 -19.47
CA ALA A 114 7.14 1.51 -20.54
C ALA A 114 7.41 2.98 -20.20
N ARG A 115 8.67 3.42 -20.37
CA ARG A 115 9.00 4.83 -20.14
C ARG A 115 8.48 5.72 -21.28
N THR A 116 7.85 6.81 -20.88
CA THR A 116 7.49 7.96 -21.72
C THR A 116 8.07 9.25 -21.14
N ASN A 117 8.22 10.28 -21.98
CA ASN A 117 8.53 11.67 -21.58
C ASN A 117 7.27 12.55 -21.57
N ASN A 118 6.10 12.00 -21.92
CA ASN A 118 4.84 12.72 -21.94
C ASN A 118 4.08 12.45 -20.63
N LYS A 119 3.87 13.49 -19.84
CA LYS A 119 3.17 13.41 -18.54
C LYS A 119 1.74 12.85 -18.64
N ALA A 120 0.95 13.30 -19.63
CA ALA A 120 -0.41 12.81 -19.80
C ALA A 120 -0.46 11.33 -20.22
N THR A 121 0.53 10.88 -20.99
CA THR A 121 0.71 9.46 -21.30
C THR A 121 1.10 8.68 -20.04
N PHE A 122 2.06 9.18 -19.26
CA PHE A 122 2.49 8.55 -18.00
C PHE A 122 1.32 8.38 -17.03
N GLU A 123 0.48 9.40 -16.85
CA GLU A 123 -0.66 9.33 -15.92
C GLU A 123 -1.62 8.18 -16.27
N LYS A 124 -1.91 7.99 -17.56
CA LYS A 124 -2.73 6.88 -18.05
C LYS A 124 -2.03 5.53 -17.90
N ASP A 125 -0.75 5.48 -18.24
CA ASP A 125 0.06 4.27 -18.15
C ASP A 125 0.21 3.80 -16.69
N TYR A 126 0.44 4.73 -15.77
CA TYR A 126 0.52 4.46 -14.33
C TYR A 126 -0.80 3.94 -13.78
N LYS A 127 -1.92 4.51 -14.22
CA LYS A 127 -3.26 4.04 -13.84
C LYS A 127 -3.51 2.60 -14.30
N ALA A 128 -3.17 2.29 -15.55
CA ALA A 128 -3.23 0.94 -16.08
C ALA A 128 -2.29 -0.02 -15.32
N TYR A 129 -1.08 0.43 -14.99
CA TYR A 129 -0.05 -0.35 -14.30
C TYR A 129 -0.49 -0.79 -12.90
N VAL A 130 -0.99 0.15 -12.10
CA VAL A 130 -1.53 -0.13 -10.77
C VAL A 130 -2.77 -1.03 -10.85
N SER A 131 -3.67 -0.76 -11.79
CA SER A 131 -4.92 -1.53 -11.94
C SER A 131 -4.64 -2.98 -12.35
N LEU A 132 -3.76 -3.19 -13.34
CA LEU A 132 -3.34 -4.52 -13.77
C LEU A 132 -2.67 -5.29 -12.64
N ALA A 133 -1.75 -4.66 -11.90
CA ALA A 133 -1.08 -5.28 -10.76
C ALA A 133 -2.09 -5.75 -9.70
N ARG A 134 -3.09 -4.91 -9.39
CA ARG A 134 -4.16 -5.23 -8.44
C ARG A 134 -5.02 -6.39 -8.90
N ASP A 135 -5.46 -6.37 -10.15
CA ASP A 135 -6.38 -7.38 -10.66
C ASP A 135 -5.69 -8.73 -10.82
N MET A 136 -4.43 -8.73 -11.23
CA MET A 136 -3.59 -9.93 -11.24
C MET A 136 -3.31 -10.45 -9.82
N ALA A 137 -3.02 -9.57 -8.86
CA ALA A 137 -2.84 -9.99 -7.47
C ALA A 137 -4.12 -10.65 -6.92
N LYS A 138 -5.31 -10.07 -7.17
CA LYS A 138 -6.59 -10.68 -6.80
C LYS A 138 -6.79 -12.03 -7.47
N LYS A 139 -6.56 -12.12 -8.79
CA LYS A 139 -6.72 -13.34 -9.60
C LYS A 139 -5.89 -14.51 -9.05
N TYR A 140 -4.67 -14.23 -8.59
CA TYR A 140 -3.75 -15.22 -8.03
C TYR A 140 -3.78 -15.33 -6.50
N ASN A 141 -4.73 -14.67 -5.83
CA ASN A 141 -4.84 -14.61 -4.37
C ASN A 141 -3.52 -14.19 -3.69
N ILE A 142 -2.87 -13.17 -4.24
CA ILE A 142 -1.63 -12.55 -3.76
C ILE A 142 -1.99 -11.25 -3.03
N PRO A 143 -1.44 -11.00 -1.81
CA PRO A 143 -1.69 -9.75 -1.09
C PRO A 143 -1.28 -8.49 -1.88
N LEU A 144 -2.06 -7.42 -1.76
CA LEU A 144 -1.77 -6.11 -2.39
C LEU A 144 -0.66 -5.31 -1.69
N THR A 145 0.06 -5.93 -0.76
CA THR A 145 1.14 -5.27 -0.01
C THR A 145 2.38 -5.17 -0.86
N LEU A 146 2.84 -3.94 -1.12
CA LEU A 146 4.10 -3.66 -1.81
C LEU A 146 5.30 -3.93 -0.89
N ASP A 147 6.28 -4.69 -1.36
CA ASP A 147 7.62 -4.87 -0.75
C ASP A 147 7.64 -5.34 0.71
N GLY A 148 6.53 -5.91 1.19
CA GLY A 148 6.44 -6.51 2.52
C GLY A 148 7.18 -7.85 2.61
N ALA A 149 7.23 -8.43 3.80
CA ALA A 149 7.70 -9.81 3.98
C ALA A 149 6.71 -10.82 3.33
N GLY A 150 7.23 -11.94 2.83
CA GLY A 150 6.41 -13.01 2.27
C GLY A 150 5.67 -12.63 0.98
N ARG A 151 4.52 -13.27 0.73
CA ARG A 151 3.71 -13.09 -0.49
C ARG A 151 3.26 -11.64 -0.65
N GLY A 152 3.20 -11.16 -1.89
CA GLY A 152 2.68 -9.82 -2.19
C GLY A 152 3.23 -9.23 -3.48
N ILE A 153 2.90 -7.98 -3.74
CA ILE A 153 3.45 -7.23 -4.86
C ILE A 153 4.87 -6.79 -4.51
N LYS A 154 5.84 -6.97 -5.41
CA LYS A 154 7.27 -6.68 -5.21
C LYS A 154 7.78 -5.78 -6.33
N SER A 155 8.57 -4.78 -6.01
CA SER A 155 9.45 -4.11 -6.97
C SER A 155 10.64 -5.00 -7.33
N HIS A 156 11.28 -4.73 -8.47
CA HIS A 156 12.57 -5.36 -8.77
C HIS A 156 13.65 -4.96 -7.76
N LEU A 157 13.61 -3.72 -7.23
CA LEU A 157 14.48 -3.32 -6.12
C LEU A 157 14.35 -4.26 -4.91
N TRP A 158 13.13 -4.61 -4.50
CA TRP A 158 12.94 -5.56 -3.40
C TRP A 158 13.52 -6.93 -3.73
N VAL A 159 13.39 -7.40 -4.98
CA VAL A 159 14.02 -8.65 -5.42
C VAL A 159 15.54 -8.56 -5.31
N THR A 160 16.16 -7.47 -5.75
CA THR A 160 17.59 -7.20 -5.59
C THR A 160 18.02 -7.24 -4.12
N GLU A 161 17.27 -6.58 -3.23
CA GLU A 161 17.62 -6.47 -1.81
C GLU A 161 17.40 -7.75 -1.00
N ASN A 162 16.47 -8.62 -1.43
CA ASN A 162 16.01 -9.76 -0.61
C ASN A 162 16.23 -11.13 -1.25
N ILE A 163 16.49 -11.19 -2.56
CA ILE A 163 16.63 -12.43 -3.32
C ILE A 163 17.96 -12.45 -4.08
N TRP A 164 18.10 -11.59 -5.10
CA TRP A 164 19.23 -11.56 -6.02
C TRP A 164 19.09 -10.43 -7.04
N GLY A 165 20.20 -9.87 -7.50
CA GLY A 165 20.23 -8.91 -8.62
C GLY A 165 20.96 -7.62 -8.28
N ASN A 166 20.85 -6.63 -9.16
CA ASN A 166 21.37 -5.27 -8.98
C ASN A 166 20.42 -4.20 -9.54
N HIS A 167 19.21 -4.61 -9.92
CA HIS A 167 18.19 -3.77 -10.51
C HIS A 167 17.49 -2.91 -9.45
N GLN A 168 17.13 -1.68 -9.83
CA GLN A 168 16.59 -0.65 -8.93
C GLN A 168 15.17 -0.20 -9.32
N ASP A 169 14.62 -0.75 -10.41
CA ASP A 169 13.28 -0.44 -10.90
C ASP A 169 12.16 -0.83 -9.92
N PRO A 170 11.02 -0.09 -9.92
CA PRO A 170 10.66 1.03 -10.81
C PRO A 170 10.84 2.43 -10.18
N TYR A 171 11.38 2.52 -8.97
CA TYR A 171 11.27 3.73 -8.15
C TYR A 171 11.94 4.98 -8.71
N GLY A 172 13.08 4.82 -9.40
CA GLY A 172 13.76 5.94 -10.04
C GLY A 172 12.88 6.63 -11.07
N TYR A 173 12.28 5.86 -11.97
CA TYR A 173 11.39 6.38 -13.02
C TYR A 173 10.10 6.97 -12.45
N LEU A 174 9.48 6.30 -11.48
CA LEU A 174 8.27 6.82 -10.81
C LEU A 174 8.54 8.17 -10.11
N ALA A 175 9.72 8.33 -9.51
CA ALA A 175 10.11 9.58 -8.84
C ALA A 175 10.27 10.75 -9.82
N GLU A 176 10.63 10.52 -11.08
CA GLU A 176 10.67 11.56 -12.13
C GLU A 176 9.29 12.20 -12.34
N TYR A 177 8.22 11.42 -12.12
CA TYR A 177 6.82 11.86 -12.20
C TYR A 177 6.20 12.20 -10.85
N GLY A 178 7.01 12.27 -9.79
CA GLY A 178 6.56 12.65 -8.46
C GLY A 178 5.83 11.54 -7.69
N ILE A 179 5.90 10.29 -8.15
CA ILE A 179 5.34 9.13 -7.46
C ILE A 179 6.42 8.50 -6.58
N SER A 180 6.20 8.51 -5.25
CA SER A 180 7.08 7.84 -4.31
C SER A 180 6.71 6.35 -4.13
N LYS A 181 7.60 5.59 -3.47
CA LYS A 181 7.29 4.22 -3.04
C LYS A 181 6.03 4.16 -2.16
N ALA A 182 5.81 5.18 -1.33
CA ALA A 182 4.64 5.26 -0.45
C ALA A 182 3.35 5.49 -1.26
N ASP A 183 3.41 6.36 -2.27
CA ASP A 183 2.29 6.61 -3.19
C ASP A 183 1.93 5.33 -3.95
N LEU A 184 2.91 4.64 -4.54
CA LEU A 184 2.68 3.35 -5.21
C LEU A 184 2.09 2.30 -4.24
N ALA A 185 2.62 2.18 -3.03
CA ALA A 185 2.09 1.24 -2.04
C ALA A 185 0.64 1.56 -1.61
N GLN A 186 0.27 2.84 -1.65
CA GLN A 186 -1.09 3.30 -1.38
C GLN A 186 -2.00 2.97 -2.57
N ASP A 187 -1.61 3.35 -3.77
CA ASP A 187 -2.37 3.15 -5.00
C ASP A 187 -2.64 1.66 -5.27
N LEU A 188 -1.67 0.80 -5.00
CA LEU A 188 -1.85 -0.66 -5.07
C LEU A 188 -2.84 -1.20 -4.04
N ARG A 189 -2.99 -0.55 -2.88
CA ARG A 189 -3.88 -0.98 -1.81
C ARG A 189 -5.31 -0.49 -2.04
N THR A 190 -5.47 0.78 -2.38
CA THR A 190 -6.80 1.42 -2.54
C THR A 190 -7.33 1.33 -3.96
N GLY A 191 -6.45 1.28 -4.96
CA GLY A 191 -6.79 1.59 -6.34
C GLY A 191 -6.66 3.08 -6.61
N LEU A 192 -6.78 3.43 -7.89
CA LEU A 192 -6.84 4.79 -8.38
C LEU A 192 -8.28 5.02 -8.84
N ASP A 193 -8.94 6.05 -8.32
CA ASP A 193 -10.33 6.33 -8.70
C ASP A 193 -10.41 6.75 -10.17
N ASP A 194 -11.49 6.34 -10.85
CA ASP A 194 -11.72 6.59 -12.28
C ASP A 194 -12.24 8.00 -12.60
N SER A 195 -12.36 8.89 -11.61
CA SER A 195 -12.87 10.23 -11.84
C SER A 195 -11.87 11.06 -12.64
N ASP A 196 -12.06 11.07 -13.96
CA ASP A 196 -11.76 12.22 -14.80
C ASP A 196 -12.50 13.43 -14.22
N ASP A 197 -11.88 14.15 -13.28
CA ASP A 197 -12.34 15.49 -12.90
C ASP A 197 -11.29 16.49 -13.35
N ALA A 198 -11.46 16.88 -14.61
CA ALA A 198 -11.34 18.27 -14.99
C ALA A 198 -12.30 19.07 -14.10
N ASP A 199 -11.75 19.85 -13.18
CA ASP A 199 -12.31 21.05 -12.55
C ASP A 199 -13.83 21.29 -12.78
N ALA A 200 -14.72 20.69 -11.96
CA ALA A 200 -16.10 21.14 -11.77
C ALA A 200 -16.81 20.50 -10.54
N ASP A 201 -16.79 21.24 -9.42
CA ASP A 201 -17.80 21.34 -8.36
C ASP A 201 -19.12 20.52 -8.52
N LYS A 202 -19.40 19.55 -7.61
CA LYS A 202 -20.51 19.61 -6.63
C LYS A 202 -20.68 18.37 -5.71
N GLN A 203 -20.52 18.66 -4.42
CA GLN A 203 -21.25 18.21 -3.22
C GLN A 203 -21.21 16.74 -2.72
N SER A 204 -20.46 16.63 -1.61
CA SER A 204 -20.39 15.61 -0.54
C SER A 204 -21.69 15.01 0.02
N PRO A 205 -21.60 13.81 0.61
CA PRO A 205 -22.19 13.48 1.91
C PRO A 205 -21.34 14.05 3.06
N ARG A 206 -22.00 14.68 4.04
CA ARG A 206 -21.45 15.60 5.05
C ARG A 206 -20.64 14.95 6.20
N PRO A 207 -19.70 15.68 6.84
CA PRO A 207 -18.92 15.26 8.01
C PRO A 207 -19.66 15.38 9.36
N GLY A 208 -19.21 14.60 10.35
CA GLY A 208 -19.67 14.69 11.75
C GLY A 208 -19.06 15.85 12.54
N ASN A 209 -19.95 16.72 13.05
CA ASN A 209 -19.97 17.58 14.24
C ASN A 209 -18.68 18.30 14.72
N LYS A 210 -18.28 19.37 14.01
CA LYS A 210 -17.96 20.73 14.53
C LYS A 210 -17.18 21.64 13.56
N ALA A 211 -16.89 21.21 12.34
CA ALA A 211 -16.33 22.10 11.32
C ALA A 211 -17.46 22.75 10.48
N PRO A 212 -17.52 24.09 10.36
CA PRO A 212 -18.37 24.75 9.36
C PRO A 212 -17.89 24.41 7.94
N MET A 213 -18.83 24.37 7.00
CA MET A 213 -18.57 24.07 5.59
C MET A 213 -17.66 25.14 4.96
N PRO A 214 -16.84 24.78 3.96
CA PRO A 214 -16.00 25.74 3.25
C PRO A 214 -16.86 26.71 2.44
N ASP A 215 -16.72 28.01 2.70
CA ASP A 215 -17.15 29.08 1.81
C ASP A 215 -15.99 29.50 0.90
N LYS A 216 -16.29 29.73 -0.38
CA LYS A 216 -15.35 30.09 -1.45
C LYS A 216 -15.06 31.58 -1.42
N SER A 217 -14.16 32.04 -0.54
CA SER A 217 -13.53 33.38 -0.68
C SER A 217 -12.37 33.59 0.29
N SER A 218 -11.20 33.99 -0.23
CA SER A 218 -9.93 34.39 0.44
C SER A 218 -8.89 33.32 0.84
N GLY A 219 -9.22 32.03 0.79
CA GLY A 219 -8.26 30.90 0.75
C GLY A 219 -7.40 30.61 1.99
N PHE A 220 -7.18 31.57 2.90
CA PHE A 220 -6.43 31.37 4.16
C PHE A 220 -7.33 31.35 5.38
N HIS A 221 -7.24 30.29 6.18
CA HIS A 221 -8.00 30.08 7.40
C HIS A 221 -7.07 30.10 8.61
N ALA A 222 -7.28 31.06 9.51
CA ALA A 222 -6.48 31.16 10.73
C ALA A 222 -6.86 30.05 11.72
N GLU A 223 -5.87 29.29 12.18
CA GLU A 223 -6.03 28.19 13.13
C GLU A 223 -4.70 27.89 13.81
N LYS A 224 -4.69 27.80 15.16
CA LYS A 224 -3.50 27.38 15.90
C LYS A 224 -3.62 25.93 16.32
N ALA A 225 -2.79 25.08 15.73
CA ALA A 225 -2.76 23.65 16.05
C ALA A 225 -1.38 23.06 15.76
N THR A 226 -1.23 21.78 16.09
CA THR A 226 0.00 21.01 15.84
C THR A 226 -0.27 19.98 14.76
N PHE A 227 0.69 19.77 13.86
CA PHE A 227 0.71 18.64 12.95
C PHE A 227 1.90 17.75 13.27
N THR A 228 1.66 16.44 13.42
CA THR A 228 2.70 15.42 13.52
C THR A 228 2.75 14.67 12.21
N ASN A 229 3.90 14.72 11.53
CA ASN A 229 4.12 14.00 10.30
C ASN A 229 4.00 12.48 10.50
N GLY A 230 3.48 11.77 9.50
CA GLY A 230 3.42 10.32 9.47
C GLY A 230 4.79 9.67 9.30
N ASP A 231 4.84 8.58 8.55
CA ASP A 231 6.01 7.72 8.39
C ASP A 231 6.96 8.18 7.27
N THR A 232 6.58 9.18 6.48
CA THR A 232 7.35 9.65 5.33
C THR A 232 7.65 11.14 5.45
N ALA A 233 8.86 11.56 5.09
CA ALA A 233 9.24 12.97 5.13
C ALA A 233 8.44 13.80 4.10
N ILE A 234 7.97 14.99 4.48
CA ILE A 234 7.14 15.85 3.63
C ILE A 234 7.94 17.07 3.15
N ARG A 235 7.82 17.41 1.86
CA ARG A 235 8.46 18.60 1.27
C ARG A 235 7.79 19.89 1.74
N VAL A 236 8.58 20.78 2.35
CA VAL A 236 8.15 22.12 2.78
C VAL A 236 8.32 23.13 1.64
N ARG A 237 7.34 24.02 1.48
CA ARG A 237 7.33 25.13 0.52
C ARG A 237 7.53 26.48 1.19
N LYS A 238 8.14 27.43 0.49
CA LYS A 238 8.45 28.78 0.97
C LYS A 238 7.52 29.80 0.33
N SER A 239 7.12 30.80 1.10
CA SER A 239 6.38 32.02 0.69
C SER A 239 4.93 31.81 0.21
N THR A 240 4.64 30.75 -0.54
CA THR A 240 3.29 30.50 -1.09
C THR A 240 2.98 28.99 -1.08
N PRO A 241 1.71 28.57 -0.86
CA PRO A 241 1.31 27.17 -1.00
C PRO A 241 1.25 26.74 -2.47
N GLY A 242 1.59 25.47 -2.73
CA GLY A 242 1.49 24.87 -4.06
C GLY A 242 2.71 24.03 -4.44
N LEU A 243 2.50 23.06 -5.33
CA LEU A 243 3.56 22.13 -5.75
C LEU A 243 4.67 22.78 -6.58
N SER A 244 4.40 23.94 -7.22
CA SER A 244 5.37 24.75 -7.95
C SER A 244 6.13 25.75 -7.08
N ALA A 245 5.76 25.91 -5.81
CA ALA A 245 6.37 26.91 -4.93
C ALA A 245 7.84 26.57 -4.59
N PRO A 246 8.68 27.59 -4.30
CA PRO A 246 10.07 27.39 -3.90
C PRO A 246 10.20 26.42 -2.71
N ARG A 247 11.23 25.58 -2.74
CA ARG A 247 11.46 24.54 -1.73
C ARG A 247 12.24 25.12 -0.54
N ALA A 248 11.81 24.81 0.68
CA ALA A 248 12.46 25.28 1.90
C ALA A 248 13.24 24.17 2.64
N GLY A 249 12.79 22.92 2.54
CA GLY A 249 13.37 21.79 3.26
C GLY A 249 12.44 20.57 3.28
N MET A 250 12.74 19.60 4.13
CA MET A 250 11.88 18.45 4.42
C MET A 250 11.47 18.49 5.89
N LEU A 251 10.20 18.18 6.19
CA LEU A 251 9.78 17.81 7.52
C LEU A 251 9.99 16.29 7.66
N PRO A 252 10.89 15.80 8.53
CA PRO A 252 11.14 14.36 8.70
C PRO A 252 9.89 13.60 9.15
N ALA A 253 9.87 12.28 8.92
CA ALA A 253 8.85 11.40 9.47
C ALA A 253 8.76 11.54 11.01
N GLY A 254 7.54 11.53 11.56
CA GLY A 254 7.28 11.70 12.98
C GLY A 254 7.54 13.11 13.55
N ALA A 255 8.10 14.04 12.77
CA ALA A 255 8.39 15.38 13.24
C ALA A 255 7.11 16.21 13.43
N LYS A 256 7.12 17.12 14.41
CA LYS A 256 5.98 17.96 14.76
C LYS A 256 6.21 19.40 14.36
N ILE A 257 5.17 20.06 13.86
CA ILE A 257 5.14 21.51 13.65
C ILE A 257 3.91 22.12 14.31
N ASN A 258 4.06 23.34 14.81
CA ASN A 258 2.93 24.19 15.15
C ASN A 258 2.65 25.11 13.96
N TYR A 259 1.38 25.26 13.61
CA TYR A 259 0.94 26.10 12.51
C TYR A 259 -0.09 27.11 13.00
N ASP A 260 -0.26 28.21 12.26
CA ASP A 260 -1.13 29.34 12.61
C ASP A 260 -2.27 29.58 11.61
N GLY A 261 -2.35 28.74 10.59
CA GLY A 261 -3.52 28.58 9.75
C GLY A 261 -3.27 27.61 8.60
N TRP A 262 -4.21 27.53 7.69
CA TRP A 262 -4.12 26.65 6.52
C TRP A 262 -4.77 27.25 5.28
N VAL A 263 -4.41 26.69 4.12
CA VAL A 263 -4.94 27.05 2.80
C VAL A 263 -5.28 25.78 2.04
N ALA A 264 -6.45 25.74 1.39
CA ALA A 264 -6.75 24.68 0.41
C ALA A 264 -6.29 25.13 -0.98
N LYS A 265 -5.43 24.35 -1.63
CA LYS A 265 -4.95 24.65 -2.97
C LYS A 265 -4.41 23.39 -3.66
N ASP A 266 -4.74 23.23 -4.94
CA ASP A 266 -4.30 22.11 -5.79
C ASP A 266 -4.69 20.72 -5.23
N GLY A 267 -5.85 20.62 -4.56
CA GLY A 267 -6.28 19.38 -3.88
C GLY A 267 -5.64 19.13 -2.51
N TYR A 268 -4.72 19.99 -2.08
CA TYR A 268 -4.03 19.86 -0.79
C TYR A 268 -4.56 20.84 0.26
N THR A 269 -4.51 20.42 1.52
CA THR A 269 -4.52 21.34 2.66
C THR A 269 -3.07 21.67 3.03
N TRP A 270 -2.70 22.94 2.90
CA TRP A 270 -1.39 23.48 3.23
C TRP A 270 -1.45 24.21 4.57
N VAL A 271 -0.79 23.71 5.62
CA VAL A 271 -0.66 24.47 6.86
C VAL A 271 0.47 25.49 6.76
N ARG A 272 0.24 26.68 7.32
CA ARG A 272 1.20 27.79 7.35
C ARG A 272 1.89 27.85 8.70
N TYR A 273 3.21 27.97 8.69
CA TYR A 273 3.98 28.18 9.91
C TYR A 273 5.22 29.05 9.65
N THR A 274 5.77 29.65 10.71
CA THR A 274 7.00 30.44 10.64
C THR A 274 8.20 29.53 10.90
N GLY A 275 9.13 29.45 9.95
CA GLY A 275 10.40 28.73 10.14
C GLY A 275 11.38 29.51 11.00
N ASN A 276 12.44 28.84 11.48
CA ASN A 276 13.42 29.41 12.42
C ASN A 276 14.10 30.71 11.92
N SER A 277 14.21 30.90 10.61
CA SER A 277 14.78 32.12 9.99
C SER A 277 13.74 33.23 9.75
N GLY A 278 12.56 33.15 10.37
CA GLY A 278 11.45 34.10 10.21
C GLY A 278 10.66 33.96 8.90
N ASN A 279 10.99 32.99 8.05
CA ASN A 279 10.31 32.78 6.77
C ASN A 279 8.92 32.16 6.93
N THR A 280 7.95 32.59 6.13
CA THR A 280 6.64 31.93 5.99
C THR A 280 6.77 30.65 5.18
N LEU A 281 6.36 29.52 5.76
CA LEU A 281 6.44 28.18 5.19
C LEU A 281 5.06 27.53 5.08
N TYR A 282 4.92 26.66 4.09
CA TYR A 282 3.70 25.89 3.81
C TYR A 282 4.03 24.40 3.74
N LEU A 283 3.24 23.57 4.43
CA LEU A 283 3.38 22.12 4.44
C LEU A 283 2.08 21.46 3.98
N PRO A 284 2.10 20.58 2.96
CA PRO A 284 0.93 19.82 2.58
C PRO A 284 0.69 18.74 3.64
N VAL A 285 -0.47 18.79 4.28
CA VAL A 285 -0.82 17.90 5.40
C VAL A 285 -2.03 17.02 5.12
N ARG A 286 -2.75 17.34 4.04
CA ARG A 286 -3.82 16.51 3.48
C ARG A 286 -3.80 16.62 1.96
N HIS A 287 -4.29 15.58 1.28
CA HIS A 287 -4.64 15.61 -0.13
C HIS A 287 -6.00 14.94 -0.32
N ASN A 288 -6.95 15.64 -0.94
CA ASN A 288 -8.34 15.19 -1.14
C ASN A 288 -8.96 14.62 0.15
N GLY A 289 -8.76 15.32 1.26
CA GLY A 289 -9.29 14.92 2.58
C GLY A 289 -8.44 13.91 3.36
N THR A 290 -7.55 13.17 2.69
CA THR A 290 -6.68 12.16 3.31
C THR A 290 -5.51 12.82 4.03
N PRO A 291 -5.33 12.61 5.35
CA PRO A 291 -4.26 13.24 6.11
C PRO A 291 -2.92 12.53 5.98
N TYR A 292 -1.83 13.30 5.92
CA TYR A 292 -0.44 12.82 5.88
C TYR A 292 0.16 12.59 7.25
N GLY A 293 -0.63 12.80 8.30
CA GLY A 293 -0.20 12.74 9.68
C GLY A 293 -1.36 13.00 10.62
N THR A 294 -1.04 13.32 11.87
CA THR A 294 -2.07 13.57 12.89
C THR A 294 -2.09 15.04 13.28
N PHE A 295 -3.30 15.54 13.55
CA PHE A 295 -3.52 16.92 13.98
C PHE A 295 -3.80 16.93 15.48
N GLY A 296 -3.04 17.71 16.22
CA GLY A 296 -3.28 17.99 17.63
C GLY A 296 -3.97 19.33 17.77
N ASN A 297 -5.17 19.34 18.35
CA ASN A 297 -5.82 20.59 18.71
C ASN A 297 -5.19 21.14 19.98
N GLY A 298 -4.66 22.36 19.91
CA GLY A 298 -4.31 23.11 21.10
C GLY A 298 -5.57 23.46 21.87
N LYS A 299 -5.92 22.64 22.87
CA LYS A 299 -6.47 23.03 24.18
C LYS A 299 -6.68 21.80 25.05
N ALA A 300 -6.17 21.89 26.26
CA ALA A 300 -6.33 20.90 27.32
C ALA A 300 -7.80 20.74 27.74
N ASN A 301 -8.07 19.56 28.31
CA ASN A 301 -9.22 19.11 29.11
C ASN A 301 -10.37 18.31 28.44
N GLN A 302 -10.32 17.01 28.77
CA GLN A 302 -11.37 16.01 29.03
C GLN A 302 -12.63 15.96 28.14
N SER A 303 -12.65 14.97 27.23
CA SER A 303 -13.59 13.83 27.19
C SER A 303 -13.51 13.13 25.81
N GLN A 304 -13.21 11.83 25.80
CA GLN A 304 -13.34 10.92 24.63
C GLN A 304 -14.84 10.75 24.25
N PRO A 305 -15.24 10.20 23.06
CA PRO A 305 -14.44 9.52 22.01
C PRO A 305 -14.80 9.88 20.54
N SER A 306 -13.86 9.60 19.62
CA SER A 306 -14.02 8.66 18.46
C SER A 306 -13.18 9.04 17.22
N ALA A 307 -12.04 8.35 17.06
CA ALA A 307 -11.36 8.13 15.77
C ALA A 307 -10.49 6.84 15.73
N ASN A 308 -10.30 6.12 16.85
CA ASN A 308 -9.32 5.03 16.98
C ASN A 308 -9.95 3.68 17.39
N LYS A 309 -10.93 3.15 16.64
CA LYS A 309 -11.36 1.76 16.82
C LYS A 309 -10.56 0.83 15.91
N ILE A 310 -9.93 -0.19 16.50
CA ILE A 310 -9.31 -1.31 15.79
C ILE A 310 -10.33 -2.42 15.54
N ALA A 311 -10.10 -3.27 14.54
CA ALA A 311 -10.96 -4.41 14.26
C ALA A 311 -11.00 -5.38 15.47
N GLU A 312 -12.20 -5.89 15.80
CA GLU A 312 -12.42 -6.90 16.84
C GLU A 312 -12.45 -8.30 16.20
N ASP A 313 -11.34 -8.68 15.57
CA ASP A 313 -11.20 -9.90 14.75
C ASP A 313 -10.55 -11.09 15.50
N GLY A 314 -10.09 -10.86 16.73
CA GLY A 314 -9.40 -11.86 17.53
C GLY A 314 -7.97 -12.14 17.07
N GLN A 315 -7.41 -11.34 16.16
CA GLN A 315 -6.03 -11.48 15.68
C GLN A 315 -5.10 -10.48 16.35
N TRP A 316 -4.03 -10.99 16.98
CA TRP A 316 -3.06 -10.12 17.64
C TRP A 316 -2.00 -9.66 16.64
N GLY A 317 -2.40 -8.72 15.79
CA GLY A 317 -1.56 -8.07 14.80
C GLY A 317 -1.00 -6.72 15.25
N SER A 318 -0.35 -6.02 14.32
CA SER A 318 0.31 -4.73 14.58
C SER A 318 -0.65 -3.61 15.00
N ALA A 319 -1.89 -3.61 14.49
CA ALA A 319 -2.93 -2.66 14.90
C ALA A 319 -3.32 -2.87 16.38
N THR A 320 -3.58 -4.12 16.78
CA THR A 320 -3.86 -4.52 18.15
C THR A 320 -2.71 -4.12 19.08
N THR A 321 -1.48 -4.43 18.69
CA THR A 321 -0.28 -4.07 19.47
C THR A 321 -0.09 -2.56 19.56
N ARG A 322 -0.28 -1.82 18.48
CA ARG A 322 -0.15 -0.35 18.49
C ARG A 322 -1.21 0.31 19.38
N ARG A 323 -2.44 -0.21 19.37
CA ARG A 323 -3.51 0.27 20.25
C ARG A 323 -3.23 -0.06 21.72
N LEU A 324 -2.68 -1.24 22.00
CA LEU A 324 -2.23 -1.63 23.33
C LEU A 324 -1.08 -0.74 23.81
N GLN A 325 -0.10 -0.45 22.95
CA GLN A 325 1.01 0.46 23.24
C GLN A 325 0.53 1.89 23.50
N GLN A 326 -0.47 2.36 22.74
CA GLN A 326 -1.15 3.63 22.99
C GLN A 326 -1.81 3.66 24.37
N TYR A 327 -2.51 2.59 24.72
CA TYR A 327 -3.23 2.48 25.98
C TYR A 327 -2.28 2.40 27.18
N LEU A 328 -1.19 1.65 27.07
CA LEU A 328 -0.19 1.45 28.12
C LEU A 328 0.90 2.52 28.15
N GLY A 329 0.88 3.51 27.24
CA GLY A 329 1.84 4.59 27.20
C GLY A 329 3.26 4.18 26.77
N THR A 330 3.41 3.10 26.01
CA THR A 330 4.71 2.64 25.49
C THR A 330 4.95 3.11 24.04
N LYS A 331 6.16 2.88 23.52
CA LYS A 331 6.49 3.13 22.10
C LYS A 331 5.47 2.45 21.19
N GLN A 332 4.89 3.20 20.25
CA GLN A 332 3.78 2.78 19.39
C GLN A 332 4.27 2.26 18.02
N ASP A 333 5.17 1.28 18.02
CA ASP A 333 5.73 0.69 16.80
C ASP A 333 4.90 -0.48 16.24
N GLY A 334 3.88 -0.94 16.96
CA GLY A 334 3.03 -2.06 16.57
C GLY A 334 3.71 -3.42 16.68
N VAL A 335 4.80 -3.51 17.46
CA VAL A 335 5.63 -4.72 17.60
C VAL A 335 5.75 -5.14 19.06
N ILE A 336 5.73 -6.45 19.32
CA ILE A 336 6.20 -7.02 20.59
C ILE A 336 7.58 -7.65 20.39
N SER A 337 8.63 -6.93 20.77
CA SER A 337 10.03 -7.31 20.50
C SER A 337 10.60 -8.35 21.47
N GLY A 338 11.67 -9.02 21.07
CA GLY A 338 12.50 -9.84 21.95
C GLY A 338 11.79 -11.05 22.56
N GLN A 339 10.75 -11.57 21.91
CA GLN A 339 9.93 -12.65 22.46
C GLN A 339 10.60 -14.01 22.32
N VAL A 340 10.59 -14.81 23.39
CA VAL A 340 10.89 -16.24 23.31
C VAL A 340 9.68 -16.96 22.69
N ARG A 341 9.91 -17.78 21.66
CA ARG A 341 8.84 -18.50 20.97
C ARG A 341 8.33 -19.65 21.84
N THR A 342 7.04 -19.65 22.12
CA THR A 342 6.35 -20.72 22.88
C THR A 342 4.99 -21.03 22.23
N SER A 343 4.30 -22.07 22.68
CA SER A 343 2.92 -22.33 22.26
C SER A 343 1.96 -21.19 22.63
N ALA A 344 2.28 -20.42 23.69
CA ALA A 344 1.42 -19.33 24.15
C ALA A 344 1.32 -18.15 23.17
N ASN A 345 2.41 -17.83 22.46
CA ASN A 345 2.52 -16.65 21.58
C ASN A 345 2.70 -16.98 20.10
N ALA A 346 2.55 -18.26 19.72
CA ALA A 346 2.76 -18.72 18.34
C ALA A 346 1.89 -18.00 17.29
N ASN A 347 0.72 -17.50 17.69
CA ASN A 347 -0.22 -16.78 16.81
C ASN A 347 -0.26 -15.26 17.06
N VAL A 348 0.78 -14.69 17.66
CA VAL A 348 0.92 -13.24 17.80
C VAL A 348 1.73 -12.70 16.61
N TYR A 349 1.02 -12.21 15.60
CA TYR A 349 1.59 -11.81 14.30
C TYR A 349 2.50 -10.59 14.36
N SER A 350 2.41 -9.79 15.42
CA SER A 350 3.31 -8.65 15.68
C SER A 350 4.55 -9.02 16.50
N ALA A 351 4.78 -10.30 16.81
CA ALA A 351 5.95 -10.72 17.59
C ALA A 351 7.23 -10.70 16.76
N GLN A 352 8.28 -10.11 17.33
CA GLN A 352 9.66 -10.29 16.87
C GLN A 352 10.40 -11.17 17.87
N TRP A 353 10.99 -12.25 17.36
CA TRP A 353 11.63 -13.28 18.18
C TRP A 353 12.99 -12.82 18.72
N GLY A 354 13.32 -13.26 19.94
CA GLY A 354 14.56 -12.95 20.63
C GLY A 354 14.52 -13.42 22.09
N THR A 355 15.35 -12.85 22.95
CA THR A 355 15.45 -13.23 24.37
C THR A 355 15.38 -12.04 25.35
N SER A 356 15.27 -10.81 24.84
CA SER A 356 15.35 -9.58 25.66
C SER A 356 14.03 -9.14 26.29
N GLY A 357 12.89 -9.65 25.81
CA GLY A 357 11.55 -9.23 26.20
C GLY A 357 11.14 -7.85 25.66
N SER A 358 9.83 -7.56 25.68
CA SER A 358 9.24 -6.34 25.14
C SER A 358 8.77 -5.38 26.21
N ASN A 359 9.00 -4.08 26.03
CA ASN A 359 8.51 -3.04 26.94
C ASN A 359 6.98 -2.97 27.02
N VAL A 360 6.25 -3.20 25.91
CA VAL A 360 4.77 -3.25 25.98
C VAL A 360 4.28 -4.48 26.73
N ILE A 361 5.00 -5.60 26.64
CA ILE A 361 4.67 -6.79 27.42
C ILE A 361 4.99 -6.59 28.90
N ARG A 362 6.09 -5.92 29.26
CA ARG A 362 6.36 -5.55 30.67
C ARG A 362 5.27 -4.64 31.23
N ALA A 363 4.82 -3.65 30.47
CA ALA A 363 3.72 -2.78 30.87
C ALA A 363 2.39 -3.54 31.01
N LEU A 364 2.12 -4.49 30.11
CA LEU A 364 0.97 -5.38 30.21
C LEU A 364 1.04 -6.25 31.48
N GLN A 365 2.19 -6.86 31.74
CA GLN A 365 2.44 -7.68 32.94
C GLN A 365 2.28 -6.87 34.22
N ALA A 366 2.77 -5.63 34.24
CA ALA A 366 2.56 -4.70 35.36
C ALA A 366 1.07 -4.47 35.63
N LYS A 367 0.29 -4.22 34.56
CA LYS A 367 -1.15 -4.03 34.65
C LYS A 367 -1.91 -5.28 35.11
N LEU A 368 -1.44 -6.47 34.71
CA LEU A 368 -2.02 -7.76 35.09
C LEU A 368 -1.55 -8.27 36.46
N GLY A 369 -0.62 -7.57 37.13
CA GLY A 369 -0.10 -7.97 38.43
C GLY A 369 0.78 -9.23 38.40
N VAL A 370 1.46 -9.52 37.29
CA VAL A 370 2.35 -10.68 37.13
C VAL A 370 3.82 -10.26 36.97
N ALA A 371 4.74 -11.24 37.01
CA ALA A 371 6.16 -11.00 36.79
C ALA A 371 6.43 -10.29 35.44
N GLN A 372 7.24 -9.24 35.47
CA GLN A 372 7.48 -8.34 34.33
C GLN A 372 8.74 -8.73 33.53
N ASP A 373 8.80 -9.98 33.07
CA ASP A 373 9.93 -10.50 32.30
C ASP A 373 9.95 -10.02 30.83
N GLY A 374 8.88 -9.37 30.37
CA GLY A 374 8.72 -8.88 29.00
C GLY A 374 8.41 -9.97 27.98
N ASN A 375 8.19 -11.22 28.40
CA ASN A 375 7.80 -12.33 27.54
C ASN A 375 6.31 -12.65 27.68
N LEU A 376 5.64 -12.79 26.54
CA LEU A 376 4.25 -13.23 26.49
C LEU A 376 4.19 -14.77 26.58
N GLY A 377 4.52 -15.30 27.76
CA GLY A 377 4.44 -16.73 28.07
C GLY A 377 3.08 -17.16 28.62
N PRO A 378 2.89 -18.49 28.86
CA PRO A 378 1.62 -19.05 29.31
C PRO A 378 1.04 -18.41 30.58
N ALA A 379 1.89 -17.99 31.52
CA ALA A 379 1.47 -17.32 32.74
C ALA A 379 0.87 -15.92 32.46
N THR A 380 1.55 -15.11 31.64
CA THR A 380 1.05 -13.80 31.19
C THR A 380 -0.27 -13.94 30.41
N VAL A 381 -0.37 -14.95 29.54
CA VAL A 381 -1.59 -15.19 28.75
C VAL A 381 -2.75 -15.63 29.65
N ARG A 382 -2.54 -16.53 30.62
CA ARG A 382 -3.58 -16.90 31.60
C ARG A 382 -4.07 -15.70 32.41
N ALA A 383 -3.15 -14.83 32.84
CA ALA A 383 -3.51 -13.61 33.55
C ALA A 383 -4.33 -12.65 32.67
N LEU A 384 -3.96 -12.49 31.40
CA LEU A 384 -4.73 -11.71 30.43
C LEU A 384 -6.13 -12.30 30.22
N GLN A 385 -6.23 -13.63 30.11
CA GLN A 385 -7.49 -14.34 29.97
C GLN A 385 -8.40 -14.16 31.18
N ALA A 386 -7.84 -14.26 32.39
CA ALA A 386 -8.54 -14.00 33.64
C ALA A 386 -9.04 -12.55 33.73
N HIS A 387 -8.17 -11.58 33.41
CA HIS A 387 -8.49 -10.14 33.41
C HIS A 387 -9.64 -9.80 32.46
N LEU A 388 -9.75 -10.52 31.34
CA LEU A 388 -10.78 -10.29 30.32
C LEU A 388 -11.96 -11.26 30.38
N GLY A 389 -12.03 -12.12 31.40
CA GLY A 389 -13.16 -13.05 31.59
C GLY A 389 -13.30 -14.11 30.49
N THR A 390 -12.18 -14.60 29.95
CA THR A 390 -12.16 -15.63 28.90
C THR A 390 -11.54 -16.94 29.42
N THR A 391 -11.65 -18.03 28.65
CA THR A 391 -11.05 -19.33 28.99
C THR A 391 -9.55 -19.20 29.25
N GLN A 392 -9.09 -19.69 30.41
CA GLN A 392 -7.69 -19.55 30.87
C GLN A 392 -6.81 -20.73 30.41
N ASP A 393 -6.67 -20.93 29.10
CA ASP A 393 -5.86 -22.01 28.52
C ASP A 393 -4.36 -21.68 28.40
N GLY A 394 -3.98 -20.40 28.61
CA GLY A 394 -2.62 -19.91 28.48
C GLY A 394 -2.10 -19.83 27.05
N GLN A 395 -2.98 -19.83 26.04
CA GLN A 395 -2.62 -19.79 24.63
C GLN A 395 -3.37 -18.71 23.84
N ILE A 396 -2.67 -18.08 22.90
CA ILE A 396 -3.29 -17.24 21.87
C ILE A 396 -3.53 -18.09 20.61
N SER A 397 -4.79 -18.40 20.31
CA SER A 397 -5.21 -19.06 19.06
C SER A 397 -5.15 -18.11 17.84
N PRO A 398 -5.17 -18.61 16.58
CA PRO A 398 -5.15 -17.77 15.37
C PRO A 398 -6.26 -16.71 15.29
N ARG A 399 -7.43 -17.04 15.85
CA ARG A 399 -8.51 -16.12 16.20
C ARG A 399 -8.87 -16.39 17.65
N SER A 400 -8.38 -15.55 18.54
CA SER A 400 -8.45 -15.77 19.98
C SER A 400 -9.54 -14.91 20.61
N ASN A 401 -10.39 -15.54 21.43
CA ASN A 401 -11.43 -14.83 22.19
C ASN A 401 -10.83 -13.80 23.15
N VAL A 402 -9.69 -14.10 23.78
CA VAL A 402 -9.01 -13.14 24.67
C VAL A 402 -8.48 -11.94 23.88
N VAL A 403 -8.00 -12.14 22.65
CA VAL A 403 -7.56 -11.02 21.81
C VAL A 403 -8.74 -10.17 21.36
N LYS A 404 -9.87 -10.79 21.00
CA LYS A 404 -11.09 -10.07 20.63
C LYS A 404 -11.63 -9.24 21.81
N ALA A 405 -11.64 -9.82 23.00
CA ALA A 405 -12.01 -9.12 24.23
C ALA A 405 -11.05 -7.96 24.53
N MET A 406 -9.74 -8.16 24.34
CA MET A 406 -8.74 -7.10 24.49
C MET A 406 -8.97 -5.96 23.48
N GLN A 407 -9.22 -6.28 22.20
CA GLN A 407 -9.52 -5.30 21.16
C GLN A 407 -10.76 -4.47 21.51
N HIS A 408 -11.82 -5.13 21.98
CA HIS A 408 -13.05 -4.48 22.44
C HIS A 408 -12.79 -3.53 23.63
N ALA A 409 -12.08 -4.02 24.66
CA ALA A 409 -11.74 -3.22 25.83
C ALA A 409 -10.84 -2.02 25.46
N LEU A 410 -9.86 -2.22 24.59
CA LEU A 410 -9.02 -1.15 24.06
C LEU A 410 -9.83 -0.14 23.24
N ASN A 411 -10.79 -0.58 22.42
CA ASN A 411 -11.68 0.31 21.64
C ASN A 411 -12.54 1.21 22.53
N ASN A 412 -12.96 0.69 23.68
CA ASN A 412 -13.81 1.41 24.62
C ASN A 412 -13.02 2.11 25.74
N GLY A 413 -11.69 1.95 25.76
CA GLY A 413 -10.83 2.53 26.78
C GLY A 413 -11.03 1.91 28.17
N THR A 414 -11.54 0.68 28.24
CA THR A 414 -11.87 -0.04 29.49
C THR A 414 -10.87 -1.16 29.79
N PHE A 415 -9.73 -1.20 29.11
CA PHE A 415 -8.74 -2.28 29.24
C PHE A 415 -8.03 -2.29 30.60
#